data_AF-A0A7J2R635-F1
#
_entry.id   AF-A0A7J2R635-F1
#
_cell.length_a   1.000
_cell.length_b   1.000
_cell.length_c   1.000
_cell.angle_alpha   90.00
_cell.angle_beta   90.00
_cell.angle_gamma   90.00
#
_symmetry.space_group_name_H-M   'P 1'
#
loop_
_entity.id
_entity.type
_entity.pdbx_description
1 polymer ?
#
loop_
_entity_poly.entity_id
_entity_poly.type
_entity_poly.pdbx_seq_one_letter_code
_entity_poly.pdbx_strand_id
1 'polypeptide(L)'
;MERFEEHLANSLNRINFIYRNENIITECIKSSEGISILGESFGPFEKGKRYKLKLFSAIPFIENDVLKVEQTEKCDNIDVQRYAIGERDDQQLIKRENNLFLNKLKEFKRFMEHDIKKSYKPNIDLDRYNSYT
;
A
#
# COMPACT_ATOMS: atom_id res chain seq x y z
N MET A 1 -3.19 8.51 -31.97
CA MET A 1 -2.69 8.84 -30.61
C MET A 1 -3.39 7.97 -29.57
N GLU A 2 -4.71 7.72 -29.69
CA GLU A 2 -5.51 6.83 -28.81
C GLU A 2 -4.88 5.44 -28.52
N ARG A 3 -4.27 4.78 -29.52
CA ARG A 3 -3.66 3.45 -29.31
C ARG A 3 -2.49 3.44 -28.32
N PHE A 4 -1.66 4.49 -28.29
CA PHE A 4 -0.49 4.51 -27.40
C PHE A 4 -0.90 4.69 -25.94
N GLU A 5 -1.82 5.62 -25.68
CA GLU A 5 -2.35 5.88 -24.34
C GLU A 5 -3.06 4.65 -23.78
N GLU A 6 -3.86 3.96 -24.60
CA GLU A 6 -4.54 2.73 -24.19
C GLU A 6 -3.56 1.60 -23.85
N HIS A 7 -2.49 1.42 -24.66
CA HIS A 7 -1.45 0.44 -24.37
C HIS A 7 -0.68 0.76 -23.08
N LEU A 8 -0.38 2.04 -22.85
CA LEU A 8 0.29 2.49 -21.62
C LEU A 8 -0.60 2.24 -20.40
N ALA A 9 -1.86 2.64 -20.45
CA ALA A 9 -2.83 2.42 -19.37
C ALA A 9 -2.96 0.93 -19.03
N ASN A 10 -3.07 0.07 -20.05
CA ASN A 10 -3.13 -1.37 -19.86
C ASN A 10 -1.86 -1.93 -19.20
N SER A 11 -0.69 -1.42 -19.59
CA SER A 11 0.59 -1.82 -18.98
C SER A 11 0.66 -1.42 -17.51
N LEU A 12 0.27 -0.19 -17.17
CA LEU A 12 0.22 0.30 -15.78
C LEU A 12 -0.78 -0.50 -14.93
N ASN A 13 -1.94 -0.86 -15.49
CA ASN A 13 -2.93 -1.71 -14.82
C ASN A 13 -2.38 -3.10 -14.53
N ARG A 14 -1.65 -3.71 -15.48
CA ARG A 14 -0.99 -5.01 -15.28
C ARG A 14 0.07 -4.95 -14.20
N ILE A 15 0.91 -3.91 -14.19
CA ILE A 15 1.93 -3.72 -13.15
C ILE A 15 1.26 -3.59 -11.77
N ASN A 16 0.17 -2.82 -11.67
CA ASN A 16 -0.56 -2.69 -10.40
C ASN A 16 -1.22 -4.01 -9.97
N PHE A 17 -1.72 -4.79 -10.92
CA PHE A 17 -2.27 -6.12 -10.65
C PHE A 17 -1.19 -7.08 -10.12
N ILE A 18 0.02 -7.05 -10.68
CA ILE A 18 1.17 -7.81 -10.18
C ILE A 18 1.46 -7.41 -8.73
N TYR A 19 1.59 -6.11 -8.45
CA TYR A 19 1.83 -5.62 -7.09
C TYR A 19 0.73 -6.05 -6.11
N ARG A 20 -0.54 -5.99 -6.51
CA ARG A 20 -1.67 -6.43 -5.67
C ARG A 20 -1.67 -7.92 -5.35
N ASN A 21 -0.96 -8.74 -6.13
CA ASN A 21 -0.77 -10.16 -5.84
C ASN A 21 0.45 -10.46 -4.97
N GLU A 22 1.27 -9.45 -4.66
CA GLU A 22 2.34 -9.60 -3.68
C GLU A 22 1.80 -9.70 -2.27
N ASN A 23 2.55 -10.39 -1.41
CA ASN A 23 2.21 -10.53 -0.02
C ASN A 23 2.61 -9.28 0.76
N ILE A 24 1.75 -8.85 1.65
CA ILE A 24 2.02 -7.85 2.69
C ILE A 24 1.84 -8.46 4.07
N ILE A 25 2.49 -7.89 5.06
CA ILE A 25 2.24 -8.23 6.46
C ILE A 25 1.19 -7.28 7.05
N THR A 26 0.23 -7.88 7.73
CA THR A 26 -0.87 -7.19 8.42
C THR A 26 -0.92 -7.61 9.88
N GLU A 27 -1.45 -6.74 10.72
CA GLU A 27 -1.77 -7.02 12.12
C GLU A 27 -3.29 -6.95 12.28
N CYS A 28 -3.89 -7.94 12.93
CA CYS A 28 -5.31 -7.94 13.25
C CYS A 28 -5.60 -7.02 14.43
N ILE A 29 -6.47 -6.03 14.22
CA ILE A 29 -6.88 -5.07 15.27
C ILE A 29 -8.22 -5.44 15.91
N LYS A 30 -9.02 -6.25 15.22
CA LYS A 30 -10.33 -6.70 15.67
C LYS A 30 -10.55 -8.16 15.24
N SER A 31 -10.81 -9.03 16.21
CA SER A 31 -11.06 -10.45 15.91
C SER A 31 -12.24 -10.62 14.94
N SER A 32 -12.12 -11.56 14.03
CA SER A 32 -13.12 -11.86 12.99
C SER A 32 -13.10 -13.35 12.68
N GLU A 33 -14.27 -13.95 12.48
CA GLU A 33 -14.40 -15.34 12.05
C GLU A 33 -13.84 -15.58 10.64
N GLY A 34 -13.59 -14.50 9.89
CA GLY A 34 -13.16 -14.58 8.50
C GLY A 34 -14.33 -14.74 7.55
N ILE A 35 -14.02 -14.95 6.27
CA ILE A 35 -14.99 -15.22 5.21
C ILE A 35 -14.43 -16.28 4.26
N SER A 36 -15.32 -17.07 3.67
CA SER A 36 -14.98 -18.00 2.60
C SER A 36 -15.58 -17.51 1.28
N ILE A 37 -14.73 -17.30 0.27
CA ILE A 37 -15.11 -16.82 -1.05
C ILE A 37 -14.45 -17.72 -2.09
N LEU A 38 -15.23 -18.21 -3.06
CA LEU A 38 -14.75 -19.04 -4.18
C LEU A 38 -13.93 -20.27 -3.76
N GLY A 39 -14.23 -20.86 -2.59
CA GLY A 39 -13.53 -22.02 -2.06
C GLY A 39 -12.22 -21.70 -1.32
N GLU A 40 -11.80 -20.43 -1.26
CA GLU A 40 -10.72 -19.97 -0.40
C GLU A 40 -11.29 -19.39 0.90
N SER A 41 -10.62 -19.65 2.02
CA SER A 41 -10.97 -19.12 3.33
C SER A 41 -9.95 -18.07 3.78
N PHE A 42 -10.45 -16.91 4.19
CA PHE A 42 -9.65 -15.80 4.71
C PHE A 42 -9.99 -15.59 6.18
N GLY A 43 -9.02 -15.87 7.06
CA GLY A 43 -9.24 -15.92 8.50
C GLY A 43 -9.48 -17.35 9.01
N PRO A 44 -9.94 -17.53 10.26
CA PRO A 44 -10.26 -16.49 11.24
C PRO A 44 -9.06 -15.63 11.61
N PHE A 45 -9.33 -14.37 11.96
CA PHE A 45 -8.32 -13.42 12.41
C PHE A 45 -8.46 -13.18 13.91
N GLU A 46 -7.34 -13.26 14.63
CA GLU A 46 -7.29 -13.02 16.07
C GLU A 46 -6.56 -11.71 16.36
N LYS A 47 -7.16 -10.87 17.22
CA LYS A 47 -6.58 -9.58 17.59
C LYS A 47 -5.14 -9.72 18.11
N GLY A 48 -4.26 -8.85 17.59
CA GLY A 48 -2.84 -8.79 17.92
C GLY A 48 -1.96 -9.75 17.11
N LYS A 49 -2.53 -10.74 16.39
CA LYS A 49 -1.76 -11.63 15.54
C LYS A 49 -1.42 -10.97 14.20
N ARG A 50 -0.30 -11.43 13.63
CA ARG A 50 0.18 -10.99 12.31
C ARG A 50 -0.14 -12.03 11.25
N TYR A 51 -0.51 -11.55 10.07
CA TYR A 51 -0.89 -12.38 8.94
C TYR A 51 -0.21 -11.89 7.68
N LYS A 52 0.38 -12.82 6.93
CA LYS A 52 0.92 -12.57 5.60
C LYS A 52 -0.14 -12.93 4.57
N LEU A 53 -0.62 -11.92 3.85
CA LEU A 53 -1.72 -12.05 2.90
C LEU A 53 -1.36 -11.33 1.60
N LYS A 54 -1.95 -11.76 0.48
CA LYS A 54 -1.87 -10.98 -0.75
C LYS A 54 -2.57 -9.64 -0.54
N LEU A 55 -2.01 -8.55 -1.07
CA LEU A 55 -2.56 -7.21 -0.88
C LEU A 55 -4.04 -7.13 -1.31
N PHE A 56 -4.41 -7.74 -2.44
CA PHE A 56 -5.79 -7.72 -2.91
C PHE A 56 -6.77 -8.36 -1.92
N SER A 57 -6.38 -9.43 -1.22
CA SER A 57 -7.23 -10.11 -0.26
C SER A 57 -7.23 -9.41 1.10
N ALA A 58 -6.16 -8.70 1.44
CA ALA A 58 -6.09 -7.89 2.66
C ALA A 58 -6.92 -6.61 2.58
N ILE A 59 -7.04 -5.98 1.40
CA ILE A 59 -7.73 -4.69 1.21
C ILE A 59 -9.12 -4.64 1.87
N PRO A 60 -10.05 -5.59 1.63
CA PRO A 60 -11.38 -5.53 2.23
C PRO A 60 -11.36 -5.55 3.76
N PHE A 61 -10.46 -6.31 4.37
CA PHE A 61 -10.35 -6.39 5.82
C PHE A 61 -9.68 -5.13 6.42
N ILE A 62 -8.79 -4.49 5.67
CA ILE A 62 -8.19 -3.22 6.06
C ILE A 62 -9.24 -2.11 6.03
N GLU A 63 -10.04 -2.02 4.95
CA GLU A 63 -11.09 -1.00 4.82
C GLU A 63 -12.26 -1.16 5.81
N ASN A 64 -12.38 -2.35 6.42
CA ASN A 64 -13.38 -2.64 7.44
C ASN A 64 -12.80 -2.70 8.86
N ASP A 65 -11.59 -2.16 9.08
CA ASP A 65 -10.95 -2.05 10.40
C ASP A 65 -10.79 -3.42 11.11
N VAL A 66 -10.61 -4.51 10.35
CA VAL A 66 -10.29 -5.85 10.88
C VAL A 66 -8.78 -6.04 10.94
N LEU A 67 -8.09 -5.65 9.87
CA LEU A 67 -6.64 -5.69 9.74
C LEU A 67 -6.08 -4.27 9.59
N LYS A 68 -4.82 -4.07 9.97
CA LYS A 68 -4.02 -2.90 9.57
C LYS A 68 -2.72 -3.37 8.94
N VAL A 69 -2.14 -2.56 8.06
CA VAL A 69 -0.80 -2.84 7.51
C VAL A 69 0.25 -2.74 8.63
N GLU A 70 1.16 -3.72 8.71
CA GLU A 70 2.25 -3.71 9.70
C GLU A 70 3.13 -2.47 9.52
N GLN A 71 3.67 -1.92 10.62
CA GLN A 71 4.52 -0.73 10.57
C GLN A 71 5.77 -0.91 9.70
N THR A 72 6.38 -2.09 9.70
CA THR A 72 7.55 -2.45 8.88
C THR A 72 7.27 -2.41 7.39
N GLU A 73 6.02 -2.60 6.99
CA GLU A 73 5.57 -2.51 5.61
C GLU A 73 5.25 -1.08 5.20
N LYS A 74 5.00 -0.17 6.14
CA LYS A 74 4.66 1.22 5.84
C LYS A 74 5.85 1.95 5.20
N CYS A 75 5.49 2.81 4.25
CA CYS A 75 6.43 3.76 3.65
C CYS A 75 6.30 5.07 4.40
N ASP A 76 7.42 5.62 4.86
CA ASP A 76 7.46 6.94 5.49
C ASP A 76 7.93 8.03 4.51
N ASN A 77 7.99 9.26 5.01
CA ASN A 77 8.48 10.40 4.24
C ASN A 77 9.98 10.27 3.88
N ILE A 78 10.76 9.58 4.70
CA ILE A 78 12.20 9.39 4.49
C ILE A 78 12.42 8.46 3.30
N ASP A 79 11.63 7.39 3.19
CA ASP A 79 11.66 6.47 2.04
C ASP A 79 11.35 7.20 0.73
N VAL A 80 10.32 8.07 0.74
CA VAL A 80 9.95 8.88 -0.43
C VAL A 80 11.08 9.85 -0.80
N GLN A 81 11.66 10.53 0.18
CA GLN A 81 12.78 11.46 -0.04
C GLN A 81 14.00 10.72 -0.60
N ARG A 82 14.36 9.56 -0.04
CA ARG A 82 15.47 8.73 -0.52
C ARG A 82 15.26 8.30 -1.97
N TYR A 83 14.05 7.88 -2.31
CA TYR A 83 13.71 7.54 -3.69
C TYR A 83 13.88 8.75 -4.63
N ALA A 84 13.35 9.92 -4.26
CA ALA A 84 13.46 11.13 -5.08
C ALA A 84 14.91 11.62 -5.24
N ILE A 85 15.71 11.58 -4.19
CA ILE A 85 17.14 11.92 -4.24
C ILE A 85 17.89 10.95 -5.15
N GLY A 86 17.63 9.64 -5.03
CA GLY A 86 18.25 8.63 -5.87
C GLY A 86 17.95 8.80 -7.36
N GLU A 87 16.74 9.23 -7.73
CA GLU A 87 16.37 9.55 -9.11
C GLU A 87 16.96 10.89 -9.59
N ARG A 88 17.20 11.84 -8.70
CA ARG A 88 17.81 13.14 -9.04
C ARG A 88 19.32 12.99 -9.28
N ASP A 89 20.00 12.28 -8.39
CA ASP A 89 21.46 12.21 -8.35
C ASP A 89 22.02 11.22 -9.38
N ASP A 90 21.23 10.20 -9.77
CA ASP A 90 21.57 9.27 -10.85
C ASP A 90 20.66 9.51 -12.06
N GLN A 91 21.23 10.10 -13.12
CA GLN A 91 20.51 10.37 -14.36
C GLN A 91 20.34 9.13 -15.25
N GLN A 92 20.91 7.98 -14.87
CA GLN A 92 20.77 6.75 -15.64
C GLN A 92 19.44 6.06 -15.32
N LEU A 93 18.78 5.56 -16.36
CA LEU A 93 17.61 4.70 -16.22
C LEU A 93 18.05 3.30 -15.76
N ILE A 94 18.24 3.13 -14.45
CA ILE A 94 18.62 1.85 -13.86
C ILE A 94 17.43 1.14 -13.22
N LYS A 95 17.48 -0.20 -13.26
CA LYS A 95 16.49 -1.04 -12.56
C LYS A 95 16.77 -0.99 -11.06
N ARG A 96 15.86 -0.38 -10.29
CA ARG A 96 15.97 -0.29 -8.83
C ARG A 96 15.71 -1.64 -8.16
N GLU A 97 16.26 -1.86 -6.97
CA GLU A 97 16.01 -3.08 -6.19
C GLU A 97 14.52 -3.25 -5.89
N ASN A 98 13.84 -2.17 -5.49
CA ASN A 98 12.39 -2.15 -5.30
C ASN A 98 11.65 -1.71 -6.57
N ASN A 99 11.45 -2.65 -7.49
CA ASN A 99 10.85 -2.41 -8.81
C ASN A 99 9.39 -1.92 -8.78
N LEU A 100 8.68 -2.08 -7.66
CA LEU A 100 7.26 -1.74 -7.52
C LEU A 100 7.01 -0.67 -6.44
N PHE A 101 8.05 0.10 -6.09
CA PHE A 101 7.96 1.13 -5.05
C PHE A 101 6.85 2.16 -5.33
N LEU A 102 6.67 2.59 -6.58
CA LEU A 102 5.61 3.53 -6.94
C LEU A 102 4.20 2.94 -6.76
N ASN A 103 4.03 1.63 -7.01
CA ASN A 103 2.77 0.94 -6.75
C ASN A 103 2.51 0.80 -5.25
N LYS A 104 3.55 0.51 -4.47
CA LYS A 104 3.50 0.55 -3.00
C LYS A 104 3.03 1.91 -2.50
N LEU A 105 3.66 3.00 -2.95
CA LEU A 105 3.24 4.36 -2.58
C LEU A 105 1.78 4.63 -2.92
N LYS A 106 1.33 4.25 -4.11
CA LYS A 106 -0.05 4.43 -4.56
C LYS A 106 -1.05 3.71 -3.64
N GLU A 107 -0.83 2.44 -3.33
CA GLU A 107 -1.77 1.66 -2.51
C GLU A 107 -1.70 2.08 -1.03
N PHE A 108 -0.52 2.44 -0.51
CA PHE A 108 -0.38 2.92 0.87
C PHE A 108 -0.99 4.30 1.08
N LYS A 109 -0.95 5.17 0.05
CA LYS A 109 -1.69 6.43 0.06
C LYS A 109 -3.18 6.21 0.29
N ARG A 110 -3.79 5.22 -0.37
CA ARG A 110 -5.21 4.85 -0.15
C ARG A 110 -5.48 4.47 1.31
N PHE A 111 -4.60 3.69 1.93
CA PHE A 111 -4.74 3.32 3.35
C PHE A 111 -4.58 4.52 4.28
N MET A 112 -3.64 5.43 4.00
CA MET A 112 -3.51 6.66 4.78
C MET A 112 -4.74 7.56 4.65
N GLU A 113 -5.30 7.72 3.45
CA GLU A 113 -6.55 8.46 3.23
C GLU A 113 -7.72 7.84 4.00
N HIS A 114 -7.76 6.51 4.10
CA HIS A 114 -8.72 5.80 4.95
C HIS A 114 -8.53 6.14 6.44
N ASP A 115 -7.30 6.05 6.96
CA ASP A 115 -6.97 6.37 8.35
C ASP A 115 -7.34 7.82 8.72
N ILE A 116 -7.12 8.77 7.80
CA ILE A 116 -7.49 10.19 7.97
C ILE A 116 -9.00 10.35 8.03
N LYS A 117 -9.74 9.74 7.08
CA LYS A 117 -11.22 9.82 7.06
C LYS A 117 -11.85 9.26 8.33
N LYS A 118 -11.24 8.23 8.91
CA LYS A 118 -11.67 7.60 10.17
C LYS A 118 -11.19 8.35 11.43
N SER A 119 -10.45 9.44 11.28
CA SER A 119 -9.84 10.22 12.38
C SER A 119 -8.86 9.41 13.24
N TYR A 120 -8.29 8.33 12.72
CA TYR A 120 -7.20 7.60 13.38
C TYR A 120 -5.87 8.35 13.31
N LYS A 121 -5.70 9.21 12.29
CA LYS A 121 -4.58 10.14 12.17
C LYS A 121 -5.13 11.56 12.04
N PRO A 122 -4.72 12.51 12.91
CA PRO A 122 -5.18 13.89 12.81
C PRO A 122 -4.64 14.52 11.51
N ASN A 123 -5.51 15.23 10.79
CA ASN A 123 -5.15 15.89 9.53
C ASN A 123 -4.01 16.93 9.71
N ILE A 124 -3.90 17.49 10.93
CA ILE A 124 -2.92 18.50 11.33
C ILE A 124 -1.47 17.99 11.20
N ASP A 125 -1.21 16.68 11.33
CA ASP A 125 0.14 16.12 11.20
C ASP A 125 0.62 16.00 9.75
N LEU A 126 -0.27 16.19 8.76
CA LEU A 126 0.09 16.22 7.34
C LEU A 126 0.48 17.63 6.89
N ASP A 127 -0.24 18.64 7.39
CA ASP A 127 0.01 20.05 7.06
C ASP A 127 1.32 20.59 7.66
N ARG A 128 1.77 20.04 8.79
CA ARG A 128 3.03 20.44 9.45
C ARG A 128 4.30 20.02 8.70
N TYR A 129 4.19 19.16 7.68
CA TYR A 129 5.33 18.77 6.84
C TYR A 129 5.60 19.75 5.68
N ASN A 130 4.72 20.73 5.45
CA ASN A 130 4.95 21.83 4.51
C ASN A 130 5.73 22.98 5.17
N SER A 131 6.95 22.75 5.62
CA SER A 131 7.92 23.84 5.82
C SER A 131 9.32 23.28 6.13
N TYR A 132 10.00 22.81 5.10
CA TYR A 132 11.44 23.10 5.03
C TYR A 132 11.54 24.56 4.56
N THR A 133 11.62 25.48 5.53
CA THR A 133 12.34 26.75 5.34
C THR A 133 13.82 26.51 5.56
#